data_AF-A0A6G0X1D6-F1
#
_entry.id   AF-A0A6G0X1D6-F1
#
_cell.length_a   1.000
_cell.length_b   1.000
_cell.length_c   1.000
_cell.angle_alpha   90.00
_cell.angle_beta   90.00
_cell.angle_gamma   90.00
#
_symmetry.space_group_name_H-M   'P 1'
#
loop_
_entity.id
_entity.type
_entity.pdbx_description
1 polymer ?
#
loop_
_entity_poly.entity_id
_entity_poly.type
_entity_poly.pdbx_seq_one_letter_code
_entity_poly.pdbx_strand_id
1 'polypeptide(L)'
;MTGLERGAVNTLQKDLNCTVKCPCFNNALNNSLIKGCNVQSVRNTFGTISEVVAFFNSSAKRNFVLKKCLGQSLHSLCQTRWVEKHDSILQFSTSLIKIIEALDNISEWSDTMASSKAHNLSKSLTCCEFIVALHVIANIFSITSPISRLLQSKKQDKLSATNIIKNVLSRLKAKRQESNDFFSEIFDVCRNTFEKLNISVYLPRLCAKMSKRSNPNINDPVDYYRITIFIPFIDSIINDLTNRFSDEVIGIFDLDLFLPKVLAQAFLDKCVIANKIKNVMDKFGGFLSKDLSLSKDLIEIKLKGEIELWYEFWVNNDEIKSIEFPDTAIDTLKYCEVLLYPCITIFLKILSTLPASTSSAERNFSSLRRLKI
;
A
#
# COMPACT_ATOMS: atom_id res chain seq x y z
N MET A 1 0.67 12.05 14.40
CA MET A 1 0.68 13.36 13.70
C MET A 1 0.81 13.11 12.21
N THR A 2 -0.33 13.09 11.54
CA THR A 2 -0.46 13.00 10.08
C THR A 2 0.20 14.22 9.44
N GLY A 3 0.94 14.06 8.34
CA GLY A 3 1.52 15.16 7.56
C GLY A 3 0.47 16.05 6.86
N LEU A 4 -0.76 16.06 7.36
CA LEU A 4 -1.90 16.84 6.89
C LEU A 4 -1.88 18.27 7.42
N GLU A 5 -1.27 18.52 8.58
CA GLU A 5 -1.26 19.86 9.21
C GLU A 5 0.14 20.50 9.26
N ARG A 6 1.21 19.69 9.35
CA ARG A 6 2.62 20.14 9.47
C ARG A 6 3.54 19.46 8.45
N GLY A 7 3.07 19.30 7.22
CA GLY A 7 3.85 18.71 6.12
C GLY A 7 4.65 19.76 5.35
N ALA A 8 5.85 19.40 4.88
CA ALA A 8 6.68 20.28 4.03
C ALA A 8 5.91 20.83 2.82
N VAL A 9 5.00 20.03 2.25
CA VAL A 9 4.10 20.44 1.16
C VAL A 9 3.18 21.58 1.58
N ASN A 10 2.58 21.54 2.78
CA ASN A 10 1.70 22.62 3.25
C ASN A 10 2.48 23.92 3.49
N THR A 11 3.76 23.82 3.90
CA THR A 11 4.62 25.00 4.03
C THR A 11 4.97 25.56 2.65
N LEU A 12 5.36 24.71 1.69
CA LEU A 12 5.65 25.12 0.32
C LEU A 12 4.43 25.68 -0.40
N GLN A 13 3.22 25.16 -0.13
CA GLN A 13 1.97 25.68 -0.69
C GLN A 13 1.63 27.11 -0.23
N LYS A 14 2.21 27.59 0.88
CA LYS A 14 2.05 28.99 1.30
C LYS A 14 2.83 29.96 0.42
N ASP A 15 3.99 29.52 -0.08
CA ASP A 15 4.93 30.35 -0.83
C ASP A 15 4.87 30.08 -2.35
N LEU A 16 4.34 28.92 -2.77
CA LEU A 16 4.32 28.44 -4.15
C LEU A 16 2.93 27.90 -4.52
N ASN A 17 2.13 28.72 -5.23
CA ASN A 17 0.76 28.41 -5.67
C ASN A 17 0.63 27.19 -6.61
N CYS A 18 1.72 26.72 -7.21
CA CYS A 18 1.72 25.59 -8.14
C CYS A 18 2.13 24.26 -7.48
N THR A 19 2.30 24.22 -6.15
CA THR A 19 2.76 23.02 -5.44
C THR A 19 1.64 21.99 -5.32
N VAL A 20 1.80 20.86 -6.03
CA VAL A 20 0.87 19.73 -5.97
C VAL A 20 1.29 18.73 -4.90
N LYS A 21 0.33 18.25 -4.11
CA LYS A 21 0.57 17.21 -3.10
C LYS A 21 0.55 15.83 -3.73
N CYS A 22 1.72 15.32 -4.10
CA CYS A 22 1.89 13.93 -4.49
C CYS A 22 2.57 13.17 -3.34
N PRO A 23 1.83 12.47 -2.46
CA PRO A 23 2.46 11.69 -1.41
C PRO A 23 3.23 10.51 -2.04
N CYS A 24 4.41 10.18 -1.51
CA CYS A 24 5.07 8.91 -1.87
C CYS A 24 4.11 7.76 -1.55
N PHE A 25 3.58 7.10 -2.59
CA PHE A 25 2.53 6.10 -2.46
C PHE A 25 2.93 4.93 -1.56
N ASN A 26 4.22 4.57 -1.53
CA ASN A 26 4.73 3.58 -0.60
C ASN A 26 4.64 4.04 0.85
N ASN A 27 5.21 5.20 1.21
CA ASN A 27 5.11 5.72 2.57
C ASN A 27 3.66 6.04 2.99
N ALA A 28 2.83 6.46 2.05
CA ALA A 28 1.41 6.74 2.23
C ALA A 28 0.64 5.46 2.58
N LEU A 29 0.73 4.43 1.74
CA LEU A 29 0.14 3.10 1.95
C LEU A 29 0.66 2.47 3.26
N ASN A 30 1.97 2.52 3.50
CA ASN A 30 2.63 1.96 4.68
C ASN A 30 2.14 2.58 5.99
N ASN A 31 1.97 3.91 6.02
CA ASN A 31 1.52 4.58 7.25
C ASN A 31 0.05 4.35 7.53
N SER A 32 -0.80 4.13 6.52
CA SER A 32 -2.23 4.02 6.79
C SER A 32 -2.76 2.64 7.13
N LEU A 33 -2.22 1.58 6.54
CA LEU A 33 -2.69 0.24 6.89
C LEU A 33 -2.28 -0.15 8.33
N ILE A 34 -1.25 0.53 8.88
CA ILE A 34 -0.73 0.31 10.23
C ILE A 34 -1.27 1.35 11.24
N LYS A 35 -1.24 2.65 10.91
CA LYS A 35 -1.70 3.73 11.82
C LYS A 35 -3.14 4.17 11.59
N GLY A 36 -3.70 3.88 10.42
CA GLY A 36 -5.09 4.23 10.06
C GLY A 36 -6.12 3.18 10.50
N CYS A 37 -5.68 1.97 10.84
CA CYS A 37 -6.57 0.96 11.43
C CYS A 37 -6.85 1.28 12.90
N ASN A 38 -7.91 2.06 13.11
CA ASN A 38 -8.47 2.33 14.43
C ASN A 38 -9.20 1.11 15.03
N VAL A 39 -9.25 -0.02 14.33
CA VAL A 39 -9.79 -1.29 14.84
C VAL A 39 -8.84 -1.88 15.89
N GLN A 40 -9.30 -1.93 17.14
CA GLN A 40 -8.49 -2.38 18.28
C GLN A 40 -7.99 -3.82 18.11
N SER A 41 -8.84 -4.75 17.67
CA SER A 41 -8.50 -6.17 17.48
C SER A 41 -7.37 -6.38 16.48
N VAL A 42 -7.37 -5.61 15.39
CA VAL A 42 -6.32 -5.63 14.37
C VAL A 42 -5.00 -5.11 14.94
N ARG A 43 -5.03 -3.97 15.65
CA ARG A 43 -3.82 -3.44 16.30
C ARG A 43 -3.23 -4.39 17.32
N ASN A 44 -4.07 -5.00 18.16
CA ASN A 44 -3.65 -5.98 19.15
C ASN A 44 -2.99 -7.18 18.48
N THR A 45 -3.58 -7.68 17.39
CA THR A 45 -3.03 -8.78 16.60
C THR A 45 -1.62 -8.47 16.08
N PHE A 46 -1.38 -7.28 15.52
CA PHE A 46 -0.03 -6.86 15.13
C PHE A 46 0.95 -6.77 16.31
N GLY A 47 0.48 -6.29 17.47
CA GLY A 47 1.26 -6.24 18.71
C GLY A 47 1.70 -7.63 19.15
N THR A 48 0.76 -8.57 19.24
CA THR A 48 1.02 -9.97 19.61
C THR A 48 1.97 -10.64 18.63
N ILE A 49 1.79 -10.49 17.31
CA ILE A 49 2.72 -11.06 16.32
C ILE A 49 4.14 -10.50 16.50
N SER A 50 4.26 -9.18 16.72
CA SER A 50 5.56 -8.55 16.97
C SER A 50 6.25 -9.11 18.21
N GLU A 51 5.46 -9.35 19.27
CA GLU A 51 5.95 -9.91 20.53
C GLU A 51 6.38 -11.37 20.38
N VAL A 52 5.64 -12.19 19.63
CA VAL A 52 6.03 -13.58 19.31
C VAL A 52 7.34 -13.62 18.54
N VAL A 53 7.46 -12.80 17.49
CA VAL A 53 8.70 -12.70 16.70
C VAL A 53 9.87 -12.28 17.59
N ALA A 54 9.68 -11.25 18.42
CA ALA A 54 10.73 -10.78 19.33
C ALA A 54 11.11 -11.85 20.36
N PHE A 55 10.14 -12.59 20.90
CA PHE A 55 10.37 -13.68 21.83
C PHE A 55 11.29 -14.76 21.24
N PHE A 56 11.02 -15.19 20.01
CA PHE A 56 11.86 -16.19 19.34
C PHE A 56 13.22 -15.63 18.93
N ASN A 57 13.31 -14.38 18.48
CA ASN A 57 14.57 -13.77 18.05
C ASN A 57 15.49 -13.38 19.22
N SER A 58 14.95 -13.19 20.42
CA SER A 58 15.72 -12.85 21.61
C SER A 58 16.65 -13.96 22.11
N SER A 59 16.48 -15.20 21.64
CA SER A 59 17.29 -16.34 22.08
C SER A 59 17.51 -17.34 20.95
N ALA A 60 18.76 -17.68 20.68
CA ALA A 60 19.12 -18.70 19.69
C ALA A 60 18.47 -20.06 19.99
N LYS A 61 18.35 -20.43 21.27
CA LYS A 61 17.69 -21.68 21.70
C LYS A 61 16.21 -21.68 21.36
N ARG A 62 15.50 -20.58 21.60
CA ARG A 62 14.07 -20.44 21.26
C ARG A 62 13.87 -20.42 19.74
N ASN A 63 14.72 -19.68 19.02
CA ASN A 63 14.70 -19.64 17.56
C ASN A 63 14.93 -21.04 16.95
N PHE A 64 15.82 -21.84 17.54
CA PHE A 64 16.06 -23.22 17.10
C PHE A 64 14.81 -24.10 17.22
N VAL A 65 14.08 -24.03 18.33
CA VAL A 65 12.80 -24.75 18.49
C VAL A 65 11.80 -24.33 17.42
N LEU A 66 11.64 -23.02 17.19
CA LEU A 66 10.76 -22.51 16.14
C LEU A 66 11.13 -23.08 14.77
N LYS A 67 12.42 -23.00 14.39
CA LYS A 67 12.89 -23.53 13.11
C LYS A 67 12.66 -25.03 12.98
N LYS A 68 12.79 -25.79 14.07
CA LYS A 68 12.50 -27.23 14.09
C LYS A 68 11.03 -27.53 13.79
N CYS A 69 10.10 -26.77 14.37
CA CYS A 69 8.66 -26.93 14.09
C CYS A 69 8.26 -26.39 12.69
N LEU A 70 8.78 -25.23 12.29
CA LEU A 70 8.40 -24.55 11.05
C LEU A 70 9.10 -25.11 9.80
N GLY A 71 10.31 -25.64 9.94
CA GLY A 71 11.21 -25.98 8.83
C GLY A 71 11.88 -24.77 8.16
N GLN A 72 11.59 -23.56 8.62
CA GLN A 72 12.10 -22.30 8.07
C GLN A 72 12.13 -21.20 9.14
N SER A 73 12.78 -20.07 8.85
CA SER A 73 12.75 -18.88 9.71
C SER A 73 11.42 -18.13 9.59
N LEU A 74 10.93 -17.62 10.70
CA LEU A 74 9.80 -16.69 10.74
C LEU A 74 10.29 -15.28 10.37
N HIS A 75 9.64 -14.65 9.40
CA HIS A 75 9.98 -13.30 8.99
C HIS A 75 9.59 -12.29 10.07
N SER A 76 10.47 -11.32 10.32
CA SER A 76 10.16 -10.21 11.22
C SER A 76 9.24 -9.20 10.57
N LEU A 77 8.30 -8.64 11.33
CA LEU A 77 7.50 -7.50 10.88
C LEU A 77 8.40 -6.28 10.66
N CYS A 78 8.81 -6.05 9.41
CA CYS A 78 9.58 -4.87 9.05
C CYS A 78 8.68 -3.62 9.13
N GLN A 79 9.06 -2.64 9.96
CA GLN A 79 8.29 -1.39 10.10
C GLN A 79 8.30 -0.55 8.81
N THR A 80 9.34 -0.68 8.00
CA THR A 80 9.59 0.20 6.84
C THR A 80 9.41 -0.50 5.49
N ARG A 81 9.28 -1.82 5.42
CA ARG A 81 9.14 -2.57 4.17
C ARG A 81 7.89 -3.43 4.15
N TRP A 82 6.95 -3.02 3.32
CA TRP A 82 5.58 -3.52 3.31
C TRP A 82 5.41 -4.83 2.53
N VAL A 83 6.28 -5.14 1.56
CA VAL A 83 6.31 -6.50 0.96
C VAL A 83 6.69 -7.52 2.02
N GLU A 84 7.79 -7.27 2.73
CA GLU A 84 8.25 -8.14 3.83
C GLU A 84 7.18 -8.28 4.93
N LYS A 85 6.37 -7.24 5.19
CA LYS A 85 5.28 -7.30 6.16
C LYS A 85 4.08 -8.15 5.70
N HIS A 86 3.67 -8.04 4.43
CA HIS A 86 2.64 -8.91 3.87
C HIS A 86 3.06 -10.37 3.95
N ASP A 87 4.26 -10.66 3.47
CA ASP A 87 4.79 -12.02 3.45
C ASP A 87 4.95 -12.56 4.88
N SER A 88 5.36 -11.72 5.83
CA SER A 88 5.41 -12.08 7.25
C SER A 88 4.04 -12.46 7.81
N ILE A 89 2.98 -11.69 7.54
CA ILE A 89 1.64 -11.98 8.04
C ILE A 89 1.06 -13.24 7.39
N LEU A 90 1.25 -13.39 6.07
CA LEU A 90 0.82 -14.58 5.34
C LEU A 90 1.56 -15.84 5.83
N GLN A 91 2.87 -15.75 6.05
CA GLN A 91 3.65 -16.82 6.66
C GLN A 91 3.18 -17.13 8.08
N PHE A 92 2.92 -16.10 8.89
CA PHE A 92 2.45 -16.27 10.27
C PHE A 92 1.08 -16.97 10.30
N SER A 93 0.14 -16.56 9.45
CA SER A 93 -1.18 -17.19 9.34
C SER A 93 -1.08 -18.65 8.91
N THR A 94 -0.29 -18.95 7.88
CA THR A 94 -0.11 -20.33 7.40
C THR A 94 0.67 -21.22 8.37
N SER A 95 1.54 -20.64 9.20
CA SER A 95 2.37 -21.36 10.16
C SER A 95 1.82 -21.32 11.60
N LEU A 96 0.62 -20.77 11.82
CA LEU A 96 0.09 -20.48 13.16
C LEU A 96 0.15 -21.69 14.10
N ILE A 97 -0.33 -22.86 13.65
CA ILE A 97 -0.37 -24.08 14.46
C ILE A 97 1.03 -24.50 14.89
N LYS A 98 2.00 -24.45 13.97
CA LYS A 98 3.40 -24.79 14.25
C LYS A 98 4.09 -23.78 15.18
N ILE A 99 3.69 -22.51 15.09
CA ILE A 99 4.15 -21.46 16.01
C ILE A 99 3.63 -21.74 17.42
N ILE A 100 2.37 -22.12 17.56
CA ILE A 100 1.76 -22.51 18.84
C ILE A 100 2.47 -23.74 19.41
N GLU A 101 2.68 -24.78 18.61
CA GLU A 101 3.44 -25.98 19.00
C GLU A 101 4.84 -25.63 19.53
N ALA A 102 5.55 -24.72 18.84
CA ALA A 102 6.86 -24.26 19.30
C ALA A 102 6.80 -23.50 20.63
N LEU A 103 5.75 -22.71 20.87
CA LEU A 103 5.53 -22.01 22.14
C LEU A 103 5.17 -23.00 23.25
N ASP A 104 4.32 -23.98 22.98
CA ASP A 104 3.92 -25.00 23.95
C ASP A 104 5.15 -25.84 24.38
N ASN A 105 6.01 -26.24 23.44
CA ASN A 105 7.28 -26.90 23.74
C ASN A 105 8.20 -26.08 24.65
N ILE A 106 8.24 -24.76 24.47
CA ILE A 106 9.05 -23.86 25.33
C ILE A 106 8.36 -23.64 26.69
N SER A 107 7.03 -23.73 26.74
CA SER A 107 6.26 -23.59 27.98
C SER A 107 6.56 -24.68 29.01
N GLU A 108 7.11 -25.82 28.56
CA GLU A 108 7.52 -26.93 29.43
C GLU A 108 8.97 -26.80 29.94
N TRP A 109 9.69 -25.75 29.56
CA TRP A 109 11.08 -25.56 30.01
C TRP A 109 11.17 -25.22 31.49
N SER A 110 12.29 -25.62 32.10
CA SER A 110 12.61 -25.26 33.48
C SER A 110 12.91 -23.76 33.69
N ASP A 111 13.24 -23.02 32.62
CA ASP A 111 13.40 -21.57 32.67
C ASP A 111 12.02 -20.91 32.84
N THR A 112 11.68 -20.57 34.07
CA THR A 112 10.38 -20.00 34.45
C THR A 112 10.01 -18.76 33.65
N MET A 113 10.98 -17.91 33.28
CA MET A 113 10.70 -16.69 32.53
C MET A 113 10.35 -17.01 31.08
N ALA A 114 11.11 -17.89 30.42
CA ALA A 114 10.80 -18.34 29.07
C ALA A 114 9.49 -19.14 29.03
N SER A 115 9.32 -20.07 29.96
CA SER A 115 8.16 -20.95 30.05
C SER A 115 6.87 -20.15 30.24
N SER A 116 6.83 -19.28 31.27
CA SER A 116 5.65 -18.44 31.55
C SER A 116 5.32 -17.51 30.38
N LYS A 117 6.35 -16.93 29.74
CA LYS A 117 6.15 -16.04 28.60
C LYS A 117 5.62 -16.80 27.38
N ALA A 118 6.17 -17.97 27.09
CA ALA A 118 5.71 -18.82 25.99
C ALA A 118 4.25 -19.27 26.20
N HIS A 119 3.90 -19.67 27.42
CA HIS A 119 2.52 -20.01 27.78
C HIS A 119 1.56 -18.84 27.52
N ASN A 120 1.89 -17.64 27.99
CA ASN A 120 1.06 -16.45 27.80
C ASN A 120 0.91 -16.06 26.31
N LEU A 121 1.97 -16.19 25.53
CA LEU A 121 1.92 -15.97 24.08
C LEU A 121 1.05 -17.02 23.40
N SER A 122 1.21 -18.31 23.75
CA SER A 122 0.38 -19.41 23.24
C SER A 122 -1.11 -19.13 23.50
N LYS A 123 -1.46 -18.78 24.74
CA LYS A 123 -2.85 -18.39 25.11
C LYS A 123 -3.38 -17.19 24.33
N SER A 124 -2.51 -16.22 24.01
CA SER A 124 -2.89 -15.07 23.18
C SER A 124 -3.16 -15.48 21.73
N LEU A 125 -2.38 -16.42 21.18
CA LEU A 125 -2.55 -16.93 19.83
C LEU A 125 -3.76 -17.87 19.68
N THR A 126 -4.17 -18.54 20.76
CA THR A 126 -5.37 -19.40 20.78
C THR A 126 -6.67 -18.63 21.09
N CYS A 127 -6.63 -17.32 21.22
CA CYS A 127 -7.84 -16.51 21.44
C CYS A 127 -8.65 -16.40 20.13
N CYS A 128 -9.98 -16.61 20.20
CA CYS A 128 -10.86 -16.50 19.03
C CYS A 128 -10.71 -15.16 18.30
N GLU A 129 -10.68 -14.05 19.05
CA GLU A 129 -10.51 -12.71 18.48
C GLU A 129 -9.19 -12.57 17.70
N PHE A 130 -8.10 -13.15 18.20
CA PHE A 130 -6.79 -13.13 17.53
C PHE A 130 -6.82 -13.95 16.24
N ILE A 131 -7.33 -15.18 16.29
CA ILE A 131 -7.38 -16.09 15.13
C ILE A 131 -8.22 -15.46 14.01
N VAL A 132 -9.40 -14.92 14.35
CA VAL A 132 -10.27 -14.28 13.35
C VAL A 132 -9.62 -13.02 12.80
N ALA A 133 -9.06 -12.15 13.65
CA ALA A 133 -8.36 -10.95 13.19
C ALA A 133 -7.18 -11.29 12.27
N LEU A 134 -6.37 -12.31 12.61
CA LEU A 134 -5.25 -12.74 11.79
C LEU A 134 -5.68 -13.17 10.39
N HIS A 135 -6.72 -14.00 10.27
CA HIS A 135 -7.20 -14.48 8.97
C HIS A 135 -7.90 -13.37 8.16
N VAL A 136 -8.61 -12.46 8.82
CA VAL A 136 -9.14 -11.24 8.18
C VAL A 136 -8.00 -10.38 7.63
N ILE A 137 -6.96 -10.13 8.42
CA ILE A 137 -5.79 -9.36 7.98
C ILE A 137 -5.14 -10.06 6.79
N ALA A 138 -4.87 -11.36 6.89
CA ALA A 138 -4.26 -12.15 5.82
C ALA A 138 -5.06 -12.10 4.51
N ASN A 139 -6.41 -12.19 4.58
CA ASN A 139 -7.26 -12.11 3.40
C ASN A 139 -7.15 -10.76 2.70
N ILE A 140 -7.29 -9.65 3.44
CA ILE A 140 -7.16 -8.30 2.86
C ILE A 140 -5.75 -8.06 2.34
N PHE A 141 -4.74 -8.52 3.06
CA PHE A 141 -3.33 -8.38 2.70
C PHE A 141 -2.98 -9.14 1.42
N SER A 142 -3.60 -10.30 1.18
CA SER A 142 -3.43 -11.03 -0.09
C SER A 142 -3.84 -10.20 -1.32
N ILE A 143 -4.85 -9.33 -1.16
CA ILE A 143 -5.38 -8.47 -2.23
C ILE A 143 -4.50 -7.21 -2.41
N THR A 144 -3.95 -6.67 -1.33
CA THR A 144 -3.11 -5.47 -1.37
C THR A 144 -1.63 -5.75 -1.69
N SER A 145 -1.18 -7.00 -1.56
CA SER A 145 0.21 -7.42 -1.83
C SER A 145 0.70 -7.12 -3.26
N PRO A 146 -0.08 -7.36 -4.34
CA PRO A 146 0.33 -7.00 -5.70
C PRO A 146 0.69 -5.53 -5.86
N ILE A 147 -0.14 -4.61 -5.33
CA ILE A 147 0.15 -3.16 -5.37
C ILE A 147 1.42 -2.84 -4.59
N SER A 148 1.58 -3.44 -3.41
CA SER A 148 2.78 -3.25 -2.60
C SER A 148 4.06 -3.61 -3.37
N ARG A 149 4.07 -4.76 -4.05
CA ARG A 149 5.21 -5.21 -4.85
C ARG A 149 5.45 -4.29 -6.05
N LEU A 150 4.39 -3.91 -6.73
CA LEU A 150 4.46 -3.04 -7.90
C LEU A 150 5.01 -1.65 -7.56
N LEU A 151 4.48 -1.00 -6.52
CA LEU A 151 4.94 0.32 -6.08
C LEU A 151 6.39 0.29 -5.57
N GLN A 152 6.90 -0.87 -5.12
CA GLN A 152 8.29 -1.07 -4.68
C GLN A 152 9.23 -1.56 -5.80
N SER A 153 8.69 -1.92 -6.97
CA SER A 153 9.49 -2.39 -8.09
C SER A 153 10.37 -1.26 -8.66
N LYS A 154 11.58 -1.61 -9.12
CA LYS A 154 12.52 -0.66 -9.74
C LYS A 154 12.03 -0.18 -11.11
N LYS A 155 11.35 -1.06 -11.85
CA LYS A 155 10.70 -0.76 -13.12
C LYS A 155 9.31 -0.22 -12.84
N GLN A 156 9.23 1.08 -12.56
CA GLN A 156 7.95 1.72 -12.26
C GLN A 156 7.14 1.92 -13.54
N ASP A 157 6.46 0.86 -13.98
CA ASP A 157 5.35 1.04 -14.91
C ASP A 157 4.18 1.72 -14.17
N LYS A 158 4.17 3.06 -14.22
CA LYS A 158 3.17 3.90 -13.53
C LYS A 158 1.75 3.62 -14.05
N LEU A 159 1.60 3.22 -15.32
CA LEU A 159 0.30 2.82 -15.90
C LEU A 159 -0.25 1.56 -15.24
N SER A 160 0.61 0.54 -15.10
CA SER A 160 0.25 -0.68 -14.38
C SER A 160 -0.18 -0.38 -12.95
N ALA A 161 0.43 0.60 -12.30
CA ALA A 161 0.08 0.97 -10.92
C ALA A 161 -1.34 1.51 -10.79
N THR A 162 -1.72 2.51 -11.59
CA THR A 162 -3.04 3.12 -11.53
C THR A 162 -4.16 2.10 -11.79
N ASN A 163 -4.00 1.23 -12.80
CA ASN A 163 -4.99 0.20 -13.11
C ASN A 163 -5.09 -0.85 -12.01
N ILE A 164 -3.97 -1.31 -11.46
CA ILE A 164 -3.98 -2.29 -10.37
C ILE A 164 -4.61 -1.68 -9.10
N ILE A 165 -4.37 -0.40 -8.82
CA ILE A 165 -5.02 0.32 -7.72
C ILE A 165 -6.54 0.34 -7.88
N LYS A 166 -7.04 0.68 -9.07
CA LYS A 166 -8.48 0.66 -9.36
C LYS A 166 -9.07 -0.76 -9.17
N ASN A 167 -8.36 -1.79 -9.61
CA ASN A 167 -8.78 -3.19 -9.47
C ASN A 167 -8.80 -3.65 -8.00
N VAL A 168 -7.83 -3.25 -7.18
CA VAL A 168 -7.85 -3.58 -5.75
C VAL A 168 -8.97 -2.83 -5.04
N LEU A 169 -9.17 -1.55 -5.34
CA LEU A 169 -10.28 -0.78 -4.78
C LEU A 169 -11.63 -1.38 -5.14
N SER A 170 -11.85 -1.78 -6.39
CA SER A 170 -13.10 -2.43 -6.81
C SER A 170 -13.29 -3.76 -6.08
N ARG A 171 -12.24 -4.58 -5.95
CA ARG A 171 -12.32 -5.87 -5.25
C ARG A 171 -12.59 -5.72 -3.75
N LEU A 172 -11.98 -4.74 -3.09
CA LEU A 172 -12.25 -4.44 -1.69
C LEU A 172 -13.68 -3.93 -1.47
N LYS A 173 -14.17 -3.05 -2.36
CA LYS A 173 -15.56 -2.56 -2.32
C LYS A 173 -16.57 -3.70 -2.51
N ALA A 174 -16.33 -4.62 -3.45
CA ALA A 174 -17.15 -5.82 -3.61
C ALA A 174 -17.18 -6.67 -2.33
N LYS A 175 -16.00 -6.95 -1.75
CA LYS A 175 -15.90 -7.64 -0.46
C LYS A 175 -16.64 -6.96 0.69
N ARG A 176 -16.74 -5.64 0.65
CA ARG A 176 -17.50 -4.86 1.64
C ARG A 176 -19.02 -4.91 1.40
N GLN A 177 -19.46 -4.92 0.15
CA GLN A 177 -20.87 -5.03 -0.21
C GLN A 177 -21.39 -6.44 0.11
N GLU A 178 -20.68 -7.47 -0.32
CA GLU A 178 -20.98 -8.89 -0.12
C GLU A 178 -20.35 -9.42 1.18
N SER A 179 -20.34 -8.60 2.23
CA SER A 179 -19.56 -8.87 3.44
C SER A 179 -19.98 -10.14 4.19
N ASN A 180 -21.20 -10.60 4.03
CA ASN A 180 -21.69 -11.83 4.67
C ASN A 180 -20.99 -13.05 4.08
N ASP A 181 -21.05 -13.20 2.76
CA ASP A 181 -20.53 -14.37 2.05
C ASP A 181 -19.01 -14.43 2.17
N PHE A 182 -18.32 -13.32 1.89
CA PHE A 182 -16.86 -13.27 2.00
C PHE A 182 -16.36 -13.46 3.43
N PHE A 183 -17.08 -12.97 4.43
CA PHE A 183 -16.68 -13.22 5.81
C PHE A 183 -16.95 -14.66 6.23
N SER A 184 -18.04 -15.28 5.74
CA SER A 184 -18.32 -16.69 6.01
C SER A 184 -17.17 -17.57 5.52
N GLU A 185 -16.67 -17.36 4.30
CA GLU A 185 -15.50 -18.08 3.77
C GLU A 185 -14.25 -17.92 4.67
N ILE A 186 -13.98 -16.71 5.15
CA ILE A 186 -12.86 -16.45 6.06
C ILE A 186 -13.09 -17.18 7.40
N PHE A 187 -14.32 -17.16 7.89
CA PHE A 187 -14.68 -17.78 9.15
C PHE A 187 -14.64 -19.32 9.08
N ASP A 188 -14.91 -19.93 7.93
CA ASP A 188 -14.69 -21.37 7.69
C ASP A 188 -13.22 -21.76 7.87
N VAL A 189 -12.30 -20.94 7.36
CA VAL A 189 -10.85 -21.15 7.61
C VAL A 189 -10.52 -21.04 9.10
N CYS A 190 -11.18 -20.12 9.81
CA CYS A 190 -11.04 -19.99 11.26
C CYS A 190 -11.60 -21.22 12.00
N ARG A 191 -12.77 -21.74 11.60
CA ARG A 191 -13.37 -22.97 12.14
C ARG A 191 -12.41 -24.16 12.06
N ASN A 192 -11.83 -24.38 10.90
CA ASN A 192 -10.81 -25.42 10.71
C ASN A 192 -9.59 -25.24 11.62
N THR A 193 -9.21 -23.99 11.91
CA THR A 193 -8.12 -23.68 12.84
C THR A 193 -8.51 -23.94 14.29
N PHE A 194 -9.75 -23.59 14.68
CA PHE A 194 -10.29 -23.86 16.00
C PHE A 194 -10.37 -25.36 16.29
N GLU A 195 -10.87 -26.15 15.33
CA GLU A 195 -10.94 -27.61 15.46
C GLU A 195 -9.56 -28.24 15.66
N LYS A 196 -8.58 -27.86 14.84
CA LYS A 196 -7.20 -28.37 14.96
C LYS A 196 -6.53 -28.03 16.30
N LEU A 197 -6.93 -26.92 16.92
CA LEU A 197 -6.42 -26.46 18.21
C LEU A 197 -7.33 -26.84 19.39
N ASN A 198 -8.43 -27.58 19.14
CA ASN A 198 -9.46 -27.92 20.13
C ASN A 198 -10.01 -26.68 20.89
N ILE A 199 -10.24 -25.58 20.17
CA ILE A 199 -10.77 -24.33 20.72
C ILE A 199 -12.28 -24.28 20.50
N SER A 200 -13.05 -24.03 21.56
CA SER A 200 -14.47 -23.72 21.42
C SER A 200 -14.65 -22.29 20.93
N VAL A 201 -15.54 -22.09 19.95
CA VAL A 201 -15.87 -20.75 19.47
C VAL A 201 -16.69 -20.03 20.53
N TYR A 202 -16.22 -18.87 21.00
CA TYR A 202 -16.92 -18.06 21.98
C TYR A 202 -16.91 -16.57 21.61
N LEU A 203 -17.91 -15.85 22.12
CA LEU A 203 -17.95 -14.39 22.10
C LEU A 203 -17.09 -13.82 23.23
N PRO A 204 -16.30 -12.76 23.01
CA PRO A 204 -15.55 -12.10 24.08
C PRO A 204 -16.50 -11.70 25.23
N ARG A 205 -16.07 -11.89 26.48
CA ARG A 205 -16.86 -11.43 27.64
C ARG A 205 -17.02 -9.91 27.57
N LEU A 206 -18.25 -9.45 27.41
CA LEU A 206 -18.60 -8.04 27.45
C LEU A 206 -18.63 -7.58 28.91
N CYS A 207 -17.55 -6.95 29.39
CA CYS A 207 -17.57 -6.31 30.70
C CYS A 207 -18.35 -4.99 30.63
N ALA A 208 -19.37 -4.81 31.47
CA ALA A 208 -20.22 -3.60 31.51
C ALA A 208 -19.44 -2.28 31.70
N LYS A 209 -18.21 -2.32 32.24
CA LYS A 209 -17.33 -1.16 32.42
C LYS A 209 -16.46 -0.81 31.19
N MET A 210 -16.44 -1.64 30.15
CA MET A 210 -15.65 -1.43 28.93
C MET A 210 -16.45 -0.60 27.90
N SER A 211 -16.53 0.72 28.12
CA SER A 211 -17.27 1.65 27.25
C SER A 211 -16.58 1.98 25.91
N LYS A 212 -15.32 1.56 25.71
CA LYS A 212 -14.52 1.85 24.51
C LYS A 212 -14.44 0.70 23.50
N ARG A 213 -15.08 -0.45 23.76
CA ARG A 213 -15.16 -1.58 22.82
C ARG A 213 -16.45 -1.54 22.03
N SER A 214 -16.41 -2.05 20.81
CA SER A 214 -17.62 -2.31 20.03
C SER A 214 -18.36 -3.46 20.70
N ASN A 215 -19.50 -3.16 21.32
CA ASN A 215 -20.34 -4.12 22.04
C ASN A 215 -21.70 -4.22 21.32
N PRO A 216 -21.76 -4.70 20.06
CA PRO A 216 -23.04 -4.89 19.39
C PRO A 216 -23.84 -5.97 20.12
N ASN A 217 -25.16 -5.78 20.22
CA ASN A 217 -26.06 -6.74 20.87
C ASN A 217 -26.33 -7.93 19.93
N ILE A 218 -25.32 -8.78 19.74
CA ILE A 218 -25.31 -9.88 18.78
C ILE A 218 -24.83 -11.14 19.49
N ASN A 219 -25.60 -12.22 19.33
CA ASN A 219 -25.33 -13.51 19.97
C ASN A 219 -24.66 -14.51 19.02
N ASP A 220 -24.64 -14.25 17.72
CA ASP A 220 -23.96 -15.10 16.74
C ASP A 220 -22.46 -14.69 16.61
N PRO A 221 -21.51 -15.62 16.81
CA PRO A 221 -20.08 -15.33 16.66
C PRO A 221 -19.67 -14.85 15.27
N VAL A 222 -20.28 -15.38 14.21
CA VAL A 222 -19.94 -15.00 12.83
C VAL A 222 -20.29 -13.54 12.61
N ASP A 223 -21.52 -13.15 12.90
CA ASP A 223 -21.97 -11.77 12.79
C ASP A 223 -21.21 -10.83 13.72
N TYR A 224 -20.92 -11.26 14.95
CA TYR A 224 -20.15 -10.46 15.90
C TYR A 224 -18.77 -10.10 15.32
N TYR A 225 -17.99 -11.07 14.87
CA TYR A 225 -16.65 -10.80 14.36
C TYR A 225 -16.68 -10.10 12.99
N ARG A 226 -17.69 -10.33 12.18
CA ARG A 226 -17.92 -9.59 10.93
C ARG A 226 -18.08 -8.10 11.19
N ILE A 227 -18.93 -7.72 12.15
CA ILE A 227 -19.26 -6.33 12.46
C ILE A 227 -18.18 -5.65 13.30
N THR A 228 -17.49 -6.37 14.17
CA THR A 228 -16.49 -5.79 15.08
C THR A 228 -15.08 -5.75 14.49
N ILE A 229 -14.74 -6.66 13.57
CA ILE A 229 -13.39 -6.79 13.00
C ILE A 229 -13.41 -6.56 11.49
N PHE A 230 -14.12 -7.39 10.72
CA PHE A 230 -14.00 -7.40 9.26
C PHE A 230 -14.47 -6.09 8.61
N ILE A 231 -15.70 -5.67 8.89
CA ILE A 231 -16.30 -4.45 8.32
C ILE A 231 -15.47 -3.21 8.69
N PRO A 232 -15.14 -2.94 9.97
CA PRO A 232 -14.36 -1.77 10.34
C PRO A 232 -12.95 -1.79 9.71
N PHE A 233 -12.35 -2.97 9.54
CA PHE A 233 -11.02 -3.09 8.96
C PHE A 233 -11.04 -2.82 7.46
N ILE A 234 -11.96 -3.43 6.71
CA ILE A 234 -12.04 -3.21 5.26
C ILE A 234 -12.49 -1.79 4.93
N ASP A 235 -13.41 -1.19 5.72
CA ASP A 235 -13.82 0.21 5.54
C ASP A 235 -12.65 1.17 5.77
N SER A 236 -11.82 0.90 6.79
CA SER A 236 -10.59 1.66 7.03
C SER A 236 -9.63 1.60 5.84
N ILE A 237 -9.44 0.42 5.24
CA ILE A 237 -8.57 0.24 4.08
C ILE A 237 -9.14 0.93 2.84
N ILE A 238 -10.44 0.76 2.55
CA ILE A 238 -11.10 1.36 1.38
C ILE A 238 -11.04 2.89 1.47
N ASN A 239 -11.41 3.46 2.61
CA ASN A 239 -11.40 4.91 2.79
C ASN A 239 -9.99 5.46 2.62
N ASP A 240 -8.98 4.78 3.18
CA ASP A 240 -7.62 5.23 3.03
C ASP A 240 -7.11 5.18 1.59
N LEU A 241 -7.28 4.03 0.92
CA LEU A 241 -6.87 3.87 -0.48
C LEU A 241 -7.58 4.89 -1.37
N THR A 242 -8.88 5.12 -1.15
CA THR A 242 -9.66 6.11 -1.92
C THR A 242 -9.15 7.53 -1.68
N ASN A 243 -8.83 7.90 -0.44
CA ASN A 243 -8.30 9.22 -0.13
C ASN A 243 -6.88 9.45 -0.68
N ARG A 244 -6.06 8.39 -0.76
CA ARG A 244 -4.67 8.47 -1.25
C ARG A 244 -4.57 8.45 -2.76
N PHE A 245 -5.45 7.68 -3.39
CA PHE A 245 -5.55 7.53 -4.84
C PHE A 245 -6.86 8.14 -5.32
N SER A 246 -7.13 9.37 -4.87
CA SER A 246 -8.27 10.15 -5.37
C SER A 246 -8.07 10.42 -6.86
N ASP A 247 -9.15 10.71 -7.57
CA ASP A 247 -9.08 11.07 -9.00
C ASP A 247 -8.15 12.25 -9.24
N GLU A 248 -8.05 13.17 -8.26
CA GLU A 248 -7.10 14.27 -8.30
C GLU A 248 -5.65 13.80 -8.31
N VAL A 249 -5.30 12.83 -7.46
CA VAL A 249 -3.94 12.29 -7.38
C VAL A 249 -3.64 11.37 -8.56
N ILE A 250 -4.62 10.55 -8.98
CA ILE A 250 -4.50 9.67 -10.13
C ILE A 250 -4.28 10.48 -11.42
N GLY A 251 -5.01 11.58 -11.61
CA GLY A 251 -4.86 12.41 -12.81
C GLY A 251 -3.50 13.10 -12.94
N ILE A 252 -2.68 13.16 -11.88
CA ILE A 252 -1.27 13.61 -12.00
C ILE A 252 -0.47 12.63 -12.86
N PHE A 253 -0.82 11.34 -12.82
CA PHE A 253 -0.12 10.31 -13.60
C PHE A 253 -0.40 10.37 -15.09
N ASP A 254 -1.41 11.12 -15.56
CA ASP A 254 -1.62 11.33 -16.99
C ASP A 254 -0.45 12.07 -17.67
N LEU A 255 0.47 12.66 -16.88
CA LEU A 255 1.79 13.11 -17.35
C LEU A 255 2.63 11.98 -17.98
N ASP A 256 2.32 10.72 -17.69
CA ASP A 256 2.94 9.57 -18.35
C ASP A 256 2.69 9.52 -19.86
N LEU A 257 1.69 10.26 -20.38
CA LEU A 257 1.43 10.42 -21.81
C LEU A 257 2.68 10.81 -22.60
N PHE A 258 3.60 11.55 -21.98
CA PHE A 258 4.82 12.03 -22.62
C PHE A 258 5.95 11.01 -22.68
N LEU A 259 5.77 9.83 -22.06
CA LEU A 259 6.70 8.72 -22.18
C LEU A 259 6.43 7.96 -23.49
N PRO A 260 7.46 7.57 -24.26
CA PRO A 260 7.30 7.02 -25.61
C PRO A 260 6.39 5.80 -25.68
N LYS A 261 6.58 4.85 -24.75
CA LYS A 261 5.78 3.63 -24.66
C LYS A 261 4.29 3.89 -24.42
N VAL A 262 3.98 4.87 -23.58
CA VAL A 262 2.61 5.25 -23.24
C VAL A 262 1.96 5.99 -24.40
N LEU A 263 2.71 6.92 -24.99
CA LEU A 263 2.27 7.68 -26.15
C LEU A 263 1.91 6.75 -27.31
N ALA A 264 2.80 5.81 -27.65
CA ALA A 264 2.60 4.86 -28.75
C ALA A 264 1.30 4.06 -28.60
N GLN A 265 0.95 3.66 -27.37
CA GLN A 265 -0.30 2.95 -27.08
C GLN A 265 -1.51 3.89 -27.08
N ALA A 266 -1.40 5.05 -26.44
CA ALA A 266 -2.50 6.01 -26.33
C ALA A 266 -2.89 6.61 -27.68
N PHE A 267 -1.95 6.76 -28.61
CA PHE A 267 -2.18 7.34 -29.94
C PHE A 267 -3.16 6.53 -30.80
N LEU A 268 -3.36 5.26 -30.48
CA LEU A 268 -4.36 4.41 -31.13
C LEU A 268 -5.80 4.75 -30.72
N ASP A 269 -6.00 5.48 -29.61
CA ASP A 269 -7.30 5.89 -29.09
C ASP A 269 -7.36 7.41 -28.86
N LYS A 270 -8.02 8.11 -29.79
CA LYS A 270 -8.19 9.57 -29.76
C LYS A 270 -8.89 10.07 -28.49
N CYS A 271 -9.82 9.28 -27.94
CA CYS A 271 -10.54 9.65 -26.73
C CYS A 271 -9.62 9.59 -25.51
N VAL A 272 -8.74 8.58 -25.43
CA VAL A 272 -7.75 8.44 -24.35
C VAL A 272 -6.77 9.61 -24.37
N ILE A 273 -6.20 9.94 -25.53
CA ILE A 273 -5.30 11.10 -25.65
C ILE A 273 -5.99 12.40 -25.26
N ALA A 274 -7.19 12.66 -25.80
CA ALA A 274 -7.90 13.90 -25.53
C ALA A 274 -8.18 14.07 -24.03
N ASN A 275 -8.60 12.99 -23.34
CA ASN A 275 -8.85 13.01 -21.90
C ASN A 275 -7.56 13.25 -21.09
N LYS A 276 -6.44 12.59 -21.44
CA LYS A 276 -5.17 12.80 -20.76
C LYS A 276 -4.63 14.22 -20.95
N ILE A 277 -4.68 14.75 -22.17
CA ILE A 277 -4.28 16.14 -22.47
C ILE A 277 -5.10 17.11 -21.62
N LYS A 278 -6.43 16.96 -21.62
CA LYS A 278 -7.32 17.80 -20.84
C LYS A 278 -6.97 17.77 -19.35
N ASN A 279 -6.81 16.59 -18.76
CA ASN A 279 -6.46 16.44 -17.36
C ASN A 279 -5.11 17.11 -17.00
N VAL A 280 -4.10 16.93 -17.86
CA VAL A 280 -2.78 17.56 -17.67
C VAL A 280 -2.89 19.08 -17.76
N MET A 281 -3.65 19.61 -18.74
CA MET A 281 -3.83 21.04 -18.93
C MET A 281 -4.64 21.69 -17.80
N ASP A 282 -5.68 21.01 -17.29
CA ASP A 282 -6.47 21.47 -16.15
C ASP A 282 -5.59 21.63 -14.90
N LYS A 283 -4.66 20.68 -14.67
CA LYS A 283 -3.78 20.67 -13.49
C LYS A 283 -2.56 21.60 -13.63
N PHE A 284 -1.88 21.55 -14.77
CA PHE A 284 -0.56 22.13 -14.93
C PHE A 284 -0.52 23.26 -15.97
N GLY A 285 -1.57 23.46 -16.76
CA GLY A 285 -1.62 24.50 -17.80
C GLY A 285 -1.44 25.91 -17.23
N GLY A 286 -1.86 26.17 -15.99
CA GLY A 286 -1.61 27.45 -15.31
C GLY A 286 -0.14 27.70 -14.97
N PHE A 287 0.63 26.64 -14.73
CA PHE A 287 2.07 26.72 -14.53
C PHE A 287 2.79 26.98 -15.87
N LEU A 288 2.45 26.22 -16.92
CA LEU A 288 3.02 26.43 -18.26
C LEU A 288 2.72 27.83 -18.80
N SER A 289 1.52 28.35 -18.55
CA SER A 289 1.11 29.70 -18.97
C SER A 289 2.03 30.78 -18.41
N LYS A 290 2.49 30.62 -17.17
CA LYS A 290 3.44 31.55 -16.54
C LYS A 290 4.86 31.34 -17.06
N ASP A 291 5.31 30.09 -17.14
CA ASP A 291 6.68 29.74 -17.52
C ASP A 291 6.98 30.14 -18.97
N LEU A 292 6.04 29.87 -19.88
CA LEU A 292 6.16 30.20 -21.31
C LEU A 292 5.62 31.59 -21.65
N SER A 293 4.97 32.29 -20.73
CA SER A 293 4.28 33.58 -20.97
C SER A 293 3.25 33.50 -22.11
N LEU A 294 2.48 32.40 -22.18
CA LEU A 294 1.45 32.15 -23.19
C LEU A 294 0.08 31.91 -22.55
N SER A 295 -1.00 32.12 -23.29
CA SER A 295 -2.34 31.74 -22.82
C SER A 295 -2.50 30.21 -22.75
N LYS A 296 -3.38 29.73 -21.87
CA LYS A 296 -3.66 28.28 -21.75
C LYS A 296 -4.14 27.67 -23.07
N ASP A 297 -4.99 28.37 -23.81
CA ASP A 297 -5.53 27.90 -25.09
C ASP A 297 -4.43 27.73 -26.14
N LEU A 298 -3.48 28.68 -26.19
CA LEU A 298 -2.36 28.60 -27.11
C LEU A 298 -1.40 27.46 -26.73
N ILE A 299 -1.19 27.21 -25.43
CA ILE A 299 -0.39 26.08 -24.96
C ILE A 299 -1.06 24.76 -25.32
N GLU A 300 -2.38 24.64 -25.16
CA GLU A 300 -3.09 23.40 -25.53
C GLU A 300 -2.95 23.10 -27.03
N ILE A 301 -3.06 24.13 -27.88
CA ILE A 301 -2.86 23.99 -29.33
C ILE A 301 -1.42 23.55 -29.64
N LYS A 302 -0.42 24.22 -29.04
CA LYS A 302 1.00 23.85 -29.23
C LYS A 302 1.30 22.44 -28.75
N LEU A 303 0.78 22.06 -27.58
CA LEU A 303 0.97 20.74 -27.00
C LEU A 303 0.42 19.63 -27.91
N LYS A 304 -0.76 19.83 -28.53
CA LYS A 304 -1.31 18.86 -29.48
C LYS A 304 -0.38 18.66 -30.67
N GLY A 305 0.16 19.73 -31.25
CA GLY A 305 1.15 19.64 -32.32
C GLY A 305 2.47 18.99 -31.89
N GLU A 306 2.98 19.33 -30.70
CA GLU A 306 4.16 18.68 -30.12
C GLU A 306 3.95 17.17 -29.95
N ILE A 307 2.76 16.74 -29.49
CA ILE A 307 2.43 15.32 -29.30
C ILE A 307 2.43 14.55 -30.62
N GLU A 308 1.88 15.13 -31.69
CA GLU A 308 1.91 14.51 -33.02
C GLU A 308 3.36 14.33 -33.52
N LEU A 309 4.17 15.39 -33.43
CA LEU A 309 5.58 15.32 -33.81
C LEU A 309 6.40 14.39 -32.91
N TRP A 310 6.05 14.30 -31.63
CA TRP A 310 6.71 13.41 -30.67
C TRP A 310 6.37 11.94 -30.95
N TYR A 311 5.13 11.66 -31.36
CA TYR A 311 4.74 10.33 -31.83
C TYR A 311 5.53 9.94 -33.08
N GLU A 312 5.60 10.82 -34.09
CA GLU A 312 6.39 10.58 -35.31
C GLU A 312 7.87 10.31 -34.99
N PHE A 313 8.46 11.11 -34.10
CA PHE A 313 9.85 10.95 -33.66
C PHE A 313 10.12 9.58 -33.03
N TRP A 314 9.25 9.08 -32.16
CA TRP A 314 9.49 7.80 -31.47
C TRP A 314 9.04 6.58 -32.26
N VAL A 315 7.91 6.67 -32.98
CA VAL A 315 7.24 5.51 -33.56
C VAL A 315 7.60 5.31 -35.02
N ASN A 316 7.81 6.39 -35.78
CA ASN A 316 7.97 6.31 -37.23
C ASN A 316 9.40 6.63 -37.71
N ASN A 317 10.28 7.12 -36.84
CA ASN A 317 11.68 7.34 -37.18
C ASN A 317 12.50 6.04 -37.13
N ASP A 318 12.96 5.56 -38.27
CA ASP A 318 13.69 4.29 -38.40
C ASP A 318 15.05 4.27 -37.68
N GLU A 319 15.71 5.42 -37.52
CA GLU A 319 16.97 5.52 -36.75
C GLU A 319 16.70 5.29 -35.25
N ILE A 320 15.55 5.76 -34.76
CA ILE A 320 15.16 5.71 -33.35
C ILE A 320 14.45 4.41 -32.99
N LYS A 321 13.77 3.74 -33.94
CA LYS A 321 13.18 2.40 -33.73
C LYS A 321 14.20 1.35 -33.26
N SER A 322 15.48 1.55 -33.58
CA SER A 322 16.58 0.69 -33.11
C SER A 322 16.88 0.82 -31.62
N ILE A 323 16.42 1.92 -30.99
CA ILE A 323 16.60 2.24 -29.58
C ILE A 323 15.37 1.73 -28.82
N GLU A 324 15.59 0.93 -27.77
CA GLU A 324 14.51 0.51 -26.87
C GLU A 324 13.90 1.74 -26.17
N PHE A 325 12.57 1.84 -26.13
CA PHE A 325 11.89 3.02 -25.57
C PHE A 325 12.36 3.32 -24.14
N PRO A 326 12.76 4.57 -23.84
CA PRO A 326 13.05 4.99 -22.48
C PRO A 326 11.88 4.73 -21.53
N ASP A 327 12.16 4.03 -20.42
CA ASP A 327 11.17 3.68 -19.40
C ASP A 327 10.93 4.83 -18.38
N THR A 328 11.82 5.84 -18.32
CA THR A 328 11.76 6.89 -17.30
C THR A 328 11.76 8.28 -17.91
N ALA A 329 11.10 9.23 -17.23
CA ALA A 329 11.03 10.62 -17.67
C ALA A 329 12.43 11.29 -17.79
N ILE A 330 13.37 10.90 -16.93
CA ILE A 330 14.75 11.40 -16.96
C ILE A 330 15.49 10.89 -18.20
N ASP A 331 15.28 9.62 -18.57
CA ASP A 331 15.88 9.06 -19.78
C ASP A 331 15.22 9.62 -21.04
N THR A 332 13.89 9.79 -21.04
CA THR A 332 13.15 10.46 -22.12
C THR A 332 13.63 11.90 -22.34
N LEU A 333 13.92 12.65 -21.27
CA LEU A 333 14.41 14.03 -21.36
C LEU A 333 15.72 14.17 -22.14
N LYS A 334 16.57 13.13 -22.20
CA LYS A 334 17.83 13.16 -22.95
C LYS A 334 17.64 13.31 -24.46
N TYR A 335 16.46 12.91 -24.95
CA TYR A 335 16.08 12.96 -26.37
C TYR A 335 15.11 14.12 -26.66
N CYS A 336 14.68 14.86 -25.64
CA CYS A 336 13.68 15.91 -25.79
C CYS A 336 14.36 17.25 -26.08
N GLU A 337 14.39 17.64 -27.36
CA GLU A 337 14.93 18.93 -27.77
C GLU A 337 13.97 20.06 -27.40
N VAL A 338 14.43 20.98 -26.53
CA VAL A 338 13.58 22.03 -25.93
C VAL A 338 12.98 22.99 -26.95
N LEU A 339 13.69 23.25 -28.07
CA LEU A 339 13.20 24.13 -29.13
C LEU A 339 12.05 23.51 -29.92
N LEU A 340 12.07 22.18 -30.10
CA LEU A 340 11.04 21.44 -30.82
C LEU A 340 9.84 21.12 -29.90
N TYR A 341 10.12 20.80 -28.64
CA TYR A 341 9.14 20.26 -27.70
C TYR A 341 9.10 21.03 -26.36
N PRO A 342 8.85 22.35 -26.35
CA PRO A 342 8.92 23.16 -25.13
C PRO A 342 7.88 22.74 -24.08
N CYS A 343 6.64 22.40 -24.47
CA CYS A 343 5.61 21.98 -23.51
C CYS A 343 5.91 20.59 -22.95
N ILE A 344 6.26 19.63 -23.80
CA ILE A 344 6.61 18.26 -23.40
C ILE A 344 7.84 18.27 -22.48
N THR A 345 8.83 19.10 -22.77
CA THR A 345 10.02 19.27 -21.90
C THR A 345 9.62 19.64 -20.48
N ILE A 346 8.73 20.63 -20.32
CA ILE A 346 8.26 21.07 -19.00
C ILE A 346 7.51 19.94 -18.30
N PHE A 347 6.61 19.25 -19.00
CA PHE A 347 5.85 18.13 -18.41
C PHE A 347 6.73 16.95 -18.01
N LEU A 348 7.75 16.61 -18.80
CA LEU A 348 8.72 15.58 -18.45
C LEU A 348 9.58 15.99 -17.23
N LYS A 349 9.93 17.28 -17.11
CA LYS A 349 10.58 17.80 -15.89
C LYS A 349 9.67 17.68 -14.67
N ILE A 350 8.39 18.04 -14.79
CA ILE A 350 7.40 17.86 -13.71
C ILE A 350 7.31 16.36 -13.35
N LEU A 351 7.13 15.48 -14.33
CA LEU A 351 7.05 14.03 -14.14
C LEU A 351 8.30 13.45 -13.45
N SER A 352 9.48 14.02 -13.72
CA SER A 352 10.76 13.63 -13.11
C SER A 352 10.91 14.07 -11.65
N THR A 353 10.17 15.09 -11.23
CA THR A 353 10.17 15.59 -9.84
C THR A 353 9.11 14.92 -8.97
N LEU A 354 8.13 14.24 -9.57
CA LEU A 354 7.17 13.45 -8.81
C LEU A 354 7.90 12.35 -8.05
N PRO A 355 7.57 12.10 -6.76
CA PRO A 355 8.20 11.05 -5.99
C PRO A 355 7.90 9.70 -6.63
N ALA A 356 8.84 9.22 -7.44
CA ALA A 356 8.91 7.84 -7.86
C ALA A 356 8.92 7.02 -6.58
N SER A 357 7.92 6.16 -6.41
CA SER A 357 7.68 5.39 -5.19
C SER A 357 8.82 4.44 -4.79
N THR A 358 10.02 4.55 -5.36
CA THR A 358 11.14 3.69 -5.03
C THR A 358 11.55 3.89 -3.56
N SER A 359 11.49 2.79 -2.80
CA SER A 359 11.96 2.71 -1.41
C SER A 359 13.46 3.02 -1.27
N SER A 360 14.21 3.04 -2.37
CA SER A 360 15.61 3.46 -2.41
C SER A 360 15.80 4.93 -2.02
N ALA A 361 14.87 5.83 -2.38
CA ALA A 361 14.98 7.24 -2.03
C ALA A 361 14.73 7.49 -0.53
N GLU A 362 13.99 6.61 0.16
CA GLU A 362 13.67 6.76 1.60
C GLU A 362 14.91 6.71 2.50
N ARG A 363 16.00 6.03 2.07
CA ARG A 363 17.28 6.06 2.79
C ARG A 363 17.86 7.47 2.88
N ASN A 364 17.75 8.26 1.81
CA ASN A 364 18.26 9.63 1.76
C ASN A 364 17.39 10.57 2.63
N PHE A 365 16.07 10.34 2.68
CA PHE A 365 15.15 11.13 3.52
C PHE A 365 15.22 10.80 5.02
N SER A 366 15.84 9.68 5.42
CA SER A 366 16.05 9.36 6.84
C SER A 366 16.94 10.39 7.54
N SER A 367 17.91 10.96 6.81
CA SER A 367 18.78 12.04 7.27
C SER A 367 18.00 13.32 7.58
N LEU A 368 16.93 13.59 6.83
CA LEU A 368 16.05 14.75 7.03
C LEU A 368 15.21 14.67 8.31
N ARG A 369 15.11 13.51 8.97
CA ARG A 369 14.54 13.43 10.31
C ARG A 369 15.36 14.19 11.34
N ARG A 370 16.67 14.37 11.12
CA ARG A 370 17.56 15.13 12.01
C ARG A 370 17.38 16.65 11.89
N LEU A 371 16.75 17.11 10.80
CA LEU A 371 16.47 18.53 10.53
C LEU A 371 15.07 18.95 11.02
N LYS A 372 14.27 18.02 11.54
CA LYS A 372 13.02 18.34 12.24
C LYS A 372 13.36 18.61 13.71
N ILE A 373 13.73 19.86 13.99
CA ILE A 373 13.73 20.44 15.34
C ILE A 373 12.29 20.75 15.73
#